data_AF-A0A9E2ZDK5-F1
#
_entry.id   AF-A0A9E2ZDK5-F1
#
_cell.length_a   1.000
_cell.length_b   1.000
_cell.length_c   1.000
_cell.angle_alpha   90.00
_cell.angle_beta   90.00
_cell.angle_gamma   90.00
#
_symmetry.space_group_name_H-M   'P 1'
#
loop_
_entity.id
_entity.type
_entity.pdbx_description
1 polymer ?
#
loop_
_entity_poly.entity_id
_entity_poly.type
_entity_poly.pdbx_seq_one_letter_code
_entity_poly.pdbx_strand_id
1 'polypeptide(L)'
;MLVVVLLATAQVSASRAGDKLDKLVPPVVTQASLQRLRADLNKAEAVSAALREVGLQRLAAFTGQGPFAFQADLSRRYPAFTAGVAQLPAIQRLAEKVVTNLERRRGQIESAASLPGLGLTLNEAVWAELAIGLLLILVGTVGLARPRRAIAAAVGVVGVLLVAIPLALGNPAKAADADAVLGSLRPFSVQKVHARRAALATTRLVVSSFRTDVVPYVAAAALITPAAV
;
A
#
# COMPACT_ATOMS: atom_id res chain seq x y z
N MET A 1 -10.92 14.05 -32.82
CA MET A 1 -9.84 14.65 -31.98
C MET A 1 -10.17 14.69 -30.49
N LEU A 2 -11.41 15.00 -30.07
CA LEU A 2 -11.78 15.14 -28.65
C LEU A 2 -11.62 13.84 -27.81
N VAL A 3 -11.88 12.66 -28.39
CA VAL A 3 -11.71 11.34 -27.74
C VAL A 3 -10.24 11.02 -27.45
N VAL A 4 -9.32 11.43 -28.34
CA VAL A 4 -7.87 11.19 -28.18
C VAL A 4 -7.30 12.08 -27.06
N VAL A 5 -7.79 13.32 -26.94
CA VAL A 5 -7.39 14.25 -25.87
C VAL A 5 -7.90 13.79 -24.49
N LEU A 6 -9.12 13.27 -24.39
CA LEU A 6 -9.66 12.70 -23.15
C LEU A 6 -8.91 11.43 -22.71
N LEU A 7 -8.56 10.54 -23.65
CA LEU A 7 -7.78 9.35 -23.35
C LEU A 7 -6.35 9.70 -22.89
N ALA A 8 -5.72 10.67 -23.56
CA ALA A 8 -4.37 11.13 -23.22
C ALA A 8 -4.32 11.80 -21.85
N THR A 9 -5.29 12.67 -21.52
CA THR A 9 -5.36 13.33 -20.21
C THR A 9 -5.63 12.35 -19.07
N ALA A 10 -6.50 11.35 -19.29
CA ALA A 10 -6.74 10.29 -18.32
C ALA A 10 -5.46 9.46 -18.04
N GLN A 11 -4.73 9.08 -19.09
CA GLN A 11 -3.46 8.34 -18.95
C GLN A 11 -2.36 9.18 -18.29
N VAL A 12 -2.24 10.47 -18.60
CA VAL A 12 -1.25 11.36 -17.96
C VAL A 12 -1.55 11.60 -16.48
N SER A 13 -2.82 11.63 -16.08
CA SER A 13 -3.18 11.73 -14.65
C SER A 13 -2.85 10.43 -13.90
N ALA A 14 -3.10 9.29 -14.53
CA ALA A 14 -2.79 7.97 -13.98
C ALA A 14 -1.27 7.74 -13.90
N SER A 15 -0.49 8.22 -14.89
CA SER A 15 0.98 8.10 -14.89
C SER A 15 1.61 8.89 -13.76
N ARG A 16 1.14 10.11 -13.46
CA ARG A 16 1.64 10.89 -12.31
C ARG A 16 1.32 10.23 -10.96
N ALA A 17 0.17 9.58 -10.84
CA ALA A 17 -0.16 8.78 -9.66
C ALA A 17 0.73 7.53 -9.56
N GLY A 18 1.00 6.90 -10.71
CA GLY A 18 1.95 5.80 -10.87
C GLY A 18 3.37 6.20 -10.44
N ASP A 19 3.88 7.34 -10.88
CA ASP A 19 5.23 7.83 -10.51
C ASP A 19 5.38 8.08 -9.01
N LYS A 20 4.34 8.59 -8.36
CA LYS A 20 4.35 8.75 -6.89
C LYS A 20 4.37 7.40 -6.19
N LEU A 21 3.61 6.43 -6.69
CA LEU A 21 3.62 5.07 -6.17
C LEU A 21 4.98 4.40 -6.43
N ASP A 22 5.56 4.57 -7.61
CA ASP A 22 6.87 4.01 -7.98
C ASP A 22 8.02 4.57 -7.14
N LYS A 23 7.93 5.81 -6.65
CA LYS A 23 8.90 6.36 -5.69
C LYS A 23 8.68 5.89 -4.25
N LEU A 24 7.43 5.59 -3.87
CA LEU A 24 7.06 5.27 -2.49
C LEU A 24 7.03 3.77 -2.18
N VAL A 25 6.74 2.95 -3.18
CA VAL A 25 6.49 1.51 -3.02
C VAL A 25 7.80 0.72 -2.87
N PRO A 26 8.83 0.86 -3.73
CA PRO A 26 10.04 0.05 -3.65
C PRO A 26 10.70 -0.02 -2.26
N PRO A 27 10.89 1.10 -1.51
CA PRO A 27 11.49 1.01 -0.18
C PRO A 27 10.61 0.29 0.85
N VAL A 28 9.31 0.15 0.62
CA VAL A 28 8.34 -0.43 1.56
C VAL A 28 8.14 -1.95 1.35
N VAL A 29 8.47 -2.50 0.18
CA VAL A 29 8.27 -3.93 -0.16
C VAL A 29 9.56 -4.76 -0.28
N THR A 30 10.70 -4.21 0.13
CA THR A 30 11.96 -4.97 0.25
C THR A 30 11.87 -6.11 1.29
N GLN A 31 12.83 -7.04 1.25
CA GLN A 31 13.01 -8.04 2.31
C GLN A 31 13.05 -7.42 3.70
N ALA A 32 13.88 -6.40 3.86
CA ALA A 32 14.18 -5.80 5.13
C ALA A 32 12.95 -5.08 5.69
N SER A 33 12.17 -4.41 4.83
CA SER A 33 10.95 -3.73 5.23
C SER A 33 9.83 -4.71 5.58
N LEU A 34 9.67 -5.83 4.86
CA LEU A 34 8.71 -6.87 5.22
C LEU A 34 9.09 -7.59 6.53
N GLN A 35 10.36 -7.89 6.73
CA GLN A 35 10.86 -8.43 8.01
C GLN A 35 10.62 -7.46 9.17
N ARG A 36 10.87 -6.17 8.96
CA ARG A 36 10.56 -5.12 9.95
C ARG A 36 9.07 -5.03 10.22
N LEU A 37 8.23 -5.05 9.19
CA LEU A 37 6.77 -5.02 9.33
C LEU A 37 6.24 -6.24 10.10
N ARG A 38 6.80 -7.43 9.85
CA ARG A 38 6.47 -8.65 10.60
C ARG A 38 6.90 -8.52 12.07
N ALA A 39 8.10 -8.02 12.33
CA ALA A 39 8.57 -7.78 13.69
C ALA A 39 7.69 -6.76 14.44
N ASP A 40 7.28 -5.68 13.76
CA ASP A 40 6.41 -4.66 14.34
C ASP A 40 4.99 -5.20 14.60
N LEU A 41 4.47 -6.06 13.71
CA LEU A 41 3.20 -6.75 13.93
C LEU A 41 3.26 -7.67 15.16
N ASN A 42 4.30 -8.50 15.27
CA ASN A 42 4.49 -9.38 16.42
C ASN A 42 4.60 -8.59 17.74
N LYS A 43 5.29 -7.44 17.72
CA LYS A 43 5.36 -6.53 18.87
C LYS A 43 3.98 -5.95 19.21
N ALA A 44 3.22 -5.50 18.21
CA ALA A 44 1.88 -4.95 18.42
C ALA A 44 0.91 -6.00 18.99
N GLU A 45 1.03 -7.26 18.55
CA GLU A 45 0.28 -8.40 19.10
C GLU A 45 0.65 -8.66 20.56
N ALA A 46 1.95 -8.72 20.86
CA ALA A 46 2.44 -8.90 22.23
C ALA A 46 1.97 -7.77 23.16
N VAL A 47 2.05 -6.51 22.72
CA VAL A 47 1.58 -5.35 23.50
C VAL A 47 0.06 -5.43 23.71
N SER A 48 -0.71 -5.82 22.70
CA SER A 48 -2.16 -5.97 22.81
C SER A 48 -2.57 -7.13 23.72
N ALA A 49 -1.83 -8.24 23.72
CA ALA A 49 -2.04 -9.35 24.65
C ALA A 49 -1.70 -8.91 26.08
N ALA A 50 -0.52 -8.31 26.28
CA ALA A 50 -0.08 -7.81 27.58
C ALA A 50 -1.06 -6.78 28.16
N LEU A 51 -1.59 -5.86 27.34
CA LEU A 51 -2.59 -4.90 27.75
C LEU A 51 -3.88 -5.58 28.26
N ARG A 52 -4.35 -6.63 27.57
CA ARG A 52 -5.58 -7.35 27.91
C ARG A 52 -5.43 -8.25 29.14
N GLU A 53 -4.33 -8.98 29.22
CA GLU A 53 -4.11 -9.98 30.26
C GLU A 53 -3.62 -9.34 31.56
N VAL A 54 -2.54 -8.55 31.50
CA VAL A 54 -1.85 -8.03 32.68
C VAL A 54 -2.16 -6.55 32.89
N GLY A 55 -2.24 -5.77 31.80
CA GLY A 55 -2.45 -4.33 31.83
C GLY A 55 -3.75 -3.96 32.54
N LEU A 56 -4.89 -4.49 32.08
CA LEU A 56 -6.19 -4.21 32.71
C LEU A 56 -6.25 -4.66 34.17
N GLN A 57 -5.62 -5.79 34.52
CA GLN A 57 -5.57 -6.25 35.90
C GLN A 57 -4.75 -5.30 36.78
N ARG A 58 -3.60 -4.83 36.29
CA ARG A 58 -2.75 -3.88 37.01
C ARG A 58 -3.41 -2.51 37.15
N LEU A 59 -4.06 -2.02 36.09
CA LEU A 59 -4.83 -0.76 36.13
C LEU A 59 -5.99 -0.86 37.13
N ALA A 60 -6.71 -1.98 37.13
CA ALA A 60 -7.76 -2.23 38.12
C ALA A 60 -7.20 -2.19 39.56
N ALA A 61 -6.05 -2.84 39.80
CA ALA A 61 -5.37 -2.83 41.09
C ALA A 61 -4.98 -1.41 41.54
N PHE A 62 -4.49 -0.56 40.63
CA PHE A 62 -4.19 0.84 40.94
C PHE A 62 -5.44 1.62 41.40
N THR A 63 -6.61 1.33 40.83
CA THR A 63 -7.86 1.98 41.23
C THR A 63 -8.51 1.36 42.48
N GLY A 64 -7.92 0.32 43.06
CA GLY A 64 -8.53 -0.44 44.17
C GLY A 64 -9.78 -1.23 43.76
N GLN A 65 -10.02 -1.42 42.46
CA GLN A 65 -11.19 -2.11 41.93
C GLN A 65 -10.85 -3.54 41.50
N GLY A 66 -11.82 -4.45 41.58
CA GLY A 66 -11.71 -5.75 40.92
C GLY A 66 -11.72 -5.62 39.39
N PRO A 67 -11.10 -6.54 38.62
CA PRO A 67 -11.00 -6.44 37.16
C PRO A 67 -12.34 -6.25 36.44
N PHE A 68 -13.38 -6.97 36.89
CA PHE A 68 -14.73 -6.87 36.31
C PHE A 68 -15.38 -5.50 36.58
N ALA A 69 -15.23 -4.97 37.80
CA ALA A 69 -15.75 -3.66 38.17
C ALA A 69 -15.06 -2.54 37.39
N PHE A 70 -13.73 -2.61 37.25
CA PHE A 70 -12.93 -1.68 36.47
C PHE A 70 -13.32 -1.70 34.99
N GLN A 71 -13.48 -2.87 34.39
CA GLN A 71 -13.92 -2.99 33.01
C GLN A 71 -15.34 -2.43 32.80
N ALA A 72 -16.26 -2.67 33.73
CA ALA A 72 -17.61 -2.11 33.68
C ALA A 72 -17.62 -0.58 33.83
N ASP A 73 -16.72 -0.03 34.66
CA ASP A 73 -16.56 1.41 34.81
C ASP A 73 -15.94 2.06 33.57
N LEU A 74 -14.88 1.47 33.00
CA LEU A 74 -14.31 1.91 31.71
C LEU A 74 -15.34 1.87 30.59
N SER A 75 -16.18 0.83 30.53
CA SER A 75 -17.20 0.71 29.49
C SER A 75 -18.28 1.79 29.58
N ARG A 76 -18.57 2.28 30.79
CA ARG A 76 -19.50 3.38 31.02
C ARG A 76 -18.89 4.74 30.74
N ARG A 77 -17.65 4.97 31.18
CA ARG A 77 -16.97 6.28 31.05
C ARG A 77 -16.37 6.50 29.66
N TYR A 78 -15.79 5.46 29.08
CA TYR A 78 -15.02 5.52 27.84
C TYR A 78 -15.47 4.46 26.82
N PRO A 79 -16.74 4.51 26.35
CA PRO A 79 -17.30 3.47 25.49
C PRO A 79 -16.57 3.34 24.14
N ALA A 80 -16.00 4.43 23.62
CA ALA A 80 -15.22 4.39 22.38
C ALA A 80 -13.89 3.63 22.55
N PHE A 81 -13.22 3.79 23.70
CA PHE A 81 -12.00 3.05 24.02
C PHE A 81 -12.29 1.55 24.14
N THR A 82 -13.32 1.16 24.90
CA THR A 82 -13.66 -0.26 25.08
C THR A 82 -14.11 -0.92 23.79
N ALA A 83 -14.92 -0.23 22.97
CA ALA A 83 -15.29 -0.70 21.64
C ALA A 83 -14.05 -0.85 20.73
N GLY A 84 -13.11 0.10 20.78
CA GLY A 84 -11.89 0.03 19.99
C GLY A 84 -10.95 -1.11 20.43
N VAL A 85 -10.78 -1.32 21.74
CA VAL A 85 -10.00 -2.45 22.29
C VAL A 85 -10.60 -3.79 21.84
N ALA A 86 -11.94 -3.91 21.85
CA ALA A 86 -12.63 -5.11 21.40
C ALA A 86 -12.41 -5.41 19.89
N GLN A 87 -12.11 -4.39 19.07
CA GLN A 87 -11.83 -4.56 17.64
C GLN A 87 -10.37 -4.97 17.34
N LEU A 88 -9.43 -4.81 18.28
CA LEU A 88 -8.01 -5.07 18.04
C LEU A 88 -7.70 -6.48 17.48
N PRO A 89 -8.33 -7.59 17.95
CA PRO A 89 -8.07 -8.92 17.39
C PRO A 89 -8.50 -9.07 15.93
N ALA A 90 -9.55 -8.36 15.50
CA ALA A 90 -9.95 -8.34 14.10
C ALA A 90 -8.95 -7.54 13.24
N ILE A 91 -8.46 -6.43 13.77
CA ILE A 91 -7.44 -5.59 13.11
C ILE A 91 -6.11 -6.35 12.97
N GLN A 92 -5.70 -7.08 14.00
CA GLN A 92 -4.49 -7.94 13.97
C GLN A 92 -4.59 -9.00 12.87
N ARG A 93 -5.69 -9.76 12.82
CA ARG A 93 -5.92 -10.75 11.75
C ARG A 93 -5.92 -10.12 10.36
N LEU A 94 -6.42 -8.89 10.21
CA LEU A 94 -6.37 -8.17 8.94
C LEU A 94 -4.92 -7.81 8.58
N ALA A 95 -4.15 -7.29 9.53
CA ALA A 95 -2.75 -6.94 9.33
C ALA A 95 -1.90 -8.18 8.99
N GLU A 96 -2.07 -9.29 9.70
CA GLU A 96 -1.40 -10.56 9.44
C GLU A 96 -1.69 -11.09 8.03
N LYS A 97 -2.95 -11.05 7.59
CA LYS A 97 -3.33 -11.41 6.22
C LYS A 97 -2.65 -10.53 5.18
N VAL A 98 -2.53 -9.23 5.43
CA VAL A 98 -1.85 -8.30 4.52
C VAL A 98 -0.35 -8.61 4.46
N VAL A 99 0.32 -8.73 5.61
CA VAL A 99 1.75 -9.05 5.67
C VAL A 99 2.05 -10.39 5.00
N THR A 100 1.30 -11.44 5.33
CA THR A 100 1.46 -12.78 4.73
C THR A 100 1.24 -12.76 3.21
N ASN A 101 0.27 -11.97 2.73
CA ASN A 101 0.03 -11.83 1.29
C ASN A 101 1.19 -11.12 0.58
N LEU A 102 1.73 -10.05 1.19
CA LEU A 102 2.90 -9.33 0.69
C LEU A 102 4.14 -10.23 0.66
N GLU A 103 4.41 -10.98 1.73
CA GLU A 103 5.52 -11.94 1.79
C GLU A 103 5.40 -13.01 0.70
N ARG A 104 4.19 -13.59 0.51
CA ARG A 104 3.95 -14.61 -0.51
C ARG A 104 4.15 -14.09 -1.94
N ARG A 105 3.87 -12.81 -2.19
CA ARG A 105 3.94 -12.18 -3.52
C ARG A 105 5.20 -11.35 -3.73
N ARG A 106 6.13 -11.38 -2.79
CA ARG A 106 7.34 -10.56 -2.82
C ARG A 106 8.12 -10.71 -4.13
N GLY A 107 8.32 -11.94 -4.61
CA GLY A 107 9.04 -12.17 -5.88
C GLY A 107 8.36 -11.51 -7.08
N GLN A 108 7.03 -11.49 -7.11
CA GLN A 108 6.25 -10.80 -8.16
C GLN A 108 6.39 -9.27 -8.06
N ILE A 109 6.45 -8.75 -6.83
CA ILE A 109 6.64 -7.32 -6.57
C ILE A 109 8.07 -6.87 -6.92
N GLU A 110 9.08 -7.67 -6.58
CA GLU A 110 10.48 -7.43 -6.95
C GLU A 110 10.67 -7.53 -8.48
N SER A 111 10.05 -8.52 -9.12
CA SER A 111 10.02 -8.66 -10.59
C SER A 111 9.42 -7.41 -11.24
N ALA A 112 8.27 -6.95 -10.74
CA ALA A 112 7.61 -5.73 -11.21
C ALA A 112 8.44 -4.46 -10.97
N ALA A 113 9.12 -4.34 -9.82
CA ALA A 113 9.99 -3.21 -9.49
C ALA A 113 11.32 -3.21 -10.27
N SER A 114 11.78 -4.38 -10.72
CA SER A 114 13.01 -4.55 -11.50
C SER A 114 12.86 -4.21 -12.98
N LEU A 115 11.73 -3.60 -13.41
CA LEU A 115 11.62 -3.07 -14.77
C LEU A 115 12.83 -2.16 -15.01
N PRO A 116 13.72 -2.49 -15.97
CA PRO A 116 14.74 -1.56 -16.42
C PRO A 116 13.99 -0.47 -17.19
N GLY A 117 13.35 0.45 -16.46
CA GLY A 117 13.04 1.75 -17.01
C GLY A 117 14.36 2.30 -17.52
N LEU A 118 14.36 2.88 -18.71
CA LEU A 118 15.52 3.52 -19.34
C LEU A 118 16.00 4.77 -18.55
N GLY A 119 15.91 4.75 -17.22
CA GLY A 119 15.91 5.93 -16.34
C GLY A 119 14.62 6.76 -16.43
N LEU A 120 13.66 6.32 -17.24
CA LEU A 120 12.42 7.07 -17.50
C LEU A 120 11.38 6.77 -16.44
N THR A 121 10.81 7.82 -15.85
CA THR A 121 9.58 7.78 -15.07
C THR A 121 8.43 7.22 -15.91
N LEU A 122 7.37 6.71 -15.28
CA LEU A 122 6.17 6.20 -15.95
C LEU A 122 5.56 7.28 -16.87
N ASN A 123 5.63 8.55 -16.45
CA ASN A 123 5.23 9.68 -17.27
C ASN A 123 6.14 9.87 -18.48
N GLU A 124 7.46 9.80 -18.32
CA GLU A 124 8.42 9.90 -19.44
C GLU A 124 8.31 8.73 -20.43
N ALA A 125 8.00 7.53 -19.94
CA ALA A 125 7.74 6.36 -20.79
C ALA A 125 6.53 6.57 -21.71
N VAL A 126 5.42 7.13 -21.20
CA VAL A 126 4.23 7.46 -21.99
C VAL A 126 4.55 8.51 -23.08
N TRP A 127 5.34 9.54 -22.74
CA TRP A 127 5.76 10.55 -23.72
C TRP A 127 6.74 9.98 -24.76
N ALA A 128 7.66 9.11 -24.36
CA ALA A 128 8.56 8.43 -25.27
C ALA A 128 7.80 7.54 -26.26
N GLU A 129 6.80 6.79 -25.79
CA GLU A 129 5.95 5.95 -26.63
C GLU A 129 5.13 6.77 -27.64
N LEU A 130 4.57 7.91 -27.21
CA LEU A 130 3.90 8.86 -28.11
C LEU A 130 4.86 9.47 -29.14
N ALA A 131 6.07 9.84 -28.72
CA ALA A 131 7.09 10.40 -29.62
C ALA A 131 7.52 9.38 -30.68
N ILE A 132 7.70 8.12 -30.27
CA ILE A 132 8.01 7.02 -31.19
C ILE A 132 6.84 6.76 -32.14
N GLY A 133 5.61 6.73 -31.63
CA GLY A 133 4.40 6.57 -32.46
C GLY A 133 4.27 7.67 -33.52
N LEU A 134 4.50 8.93 -33.13
CA LEU A 134 4.49 10.07 -34.05
C LEU A 134 5.59 9.98 -35.11
N LEU A 135 6.80 9.58 -34.70
CA LEU A 135 7.93 9.39 -35.60
C LEU A 135 7.63 8.28 -36.64
N LEU A 136 7.03 7.16 -36.23
CA LEU A 136 6.61 6.09 -37.13
C LEU A 136 5.56 6.55 -38.14
N ILE A 137 4.59 7.36 -37.70
CA ILE A 137 3.57 7.92 -38.59
C ILE A 137 4.22 8.83 -39.63
N LEU A 138 5.15 9.70 -39.22
CA LEU A 138 5.89 10.58 -40.11
C LEU A 138 6.74 9.79 -41.12
N VAL A 139 7.47 8.77 -40.67
CA VAL A 139 8.29 7.92 -41.55
C VAL A 139 7.39 7.12 -42.52
N GLY A 140 6.27 6.58 -42.04
CA GLY A 140 5.31 5.87 -42.87
C GLY A 140 4.66 6.75 -43.94
N THR A 141 4.24 7.97 -43.57
CA THR A 141 3.64 8.93 -44.51
C THR A 141 4.65 9.42 -45.55
N VAL A 142 5.89 9.73 -45.15
CA VAL A 142 6.96 10.10 -46.09
C VAL A 142 7.36 8.92 -46.99
N GLY A 143 7.39 7.70 -46.44
CA GLY A 143 7.69 6.48 -47.19
C GLY A 143 6.64 6.14 -48.25
N LEU A 144 5.36 6.38 -47.96
CA LEU A 144 4.26 6.25 -48.93
C LEU A 144 4.39 7.26 -50.07
N ALA A 145 4.87 8.47 -49.80
CA ALA A 145 5.06 9.50 -50.82
C ALA A 145 6.30 9.28 -51.71
N ARG A 146 7.30 8.50 -51.24
CA ARG A 146 8.55 8.24 -51.98
C ARG A 146 9.02 6.79 -51.77
N PRO A 147 8.57 5.84 -52.63
CA PRO A 147 8.89 4.42 -52.46
C PRO A 147 10.35 4.13 -52.83
N ARG A 148 11.26 4.28 -51.87
CA ARG A 148 12.64 3.79 -51.94
C ARG A 148 12.76 2.53 -51.09
N ARG A 149 13.29 1.44 -51.66
CA ARG A 149 13.49 0.14 -50.97
C ARG A 149 14.25 0.28 -49.63
N ALA A 150 15.15 1.27 -49.54
CA ALA A 150 15.87 1.59 -48.30
C ALA A 150 14.96 2.10 -47.17
N ILE A 151 13.90 2.87 -47.48
CA ILE A 151 12.93 3.36 -46.48
C ILE A 151 12.08 2.20 -45.96
N ALA A 152 11.66 1.29 -46.85
CA ALA A 152 10.93 0.08 -46.45
C ALA A 152 11.77 -0.83 -45.52
N ALA A 153 13.06 -1.00 -45.81
CA ALA A 153 13.99 -1.75 -44.97
C ALA A 153 14.18 -1.08 -43.59
N ALA A 154 14.35 0.25 -43.56
CA ALA A 154 14.49 1.01 -42.31
C ALA A 154 13.21 0.91 -41.44
N VAL A 155 12.02 1.03 -42.04
CA VAL A 155 10.74 0.85 -41.34
C VAL A 155 10.61 -0.57 -40.79
N GLY A 156 11.02 -1.59 -41.56
CA GLY A 156 11.02 -2.98 -41.11
C GLY A 156 11.93 -3.20 -39.90
N VAL A 157 13.15 -2.66 -39.91
CA VAL A 157 14.10 -2.76 -38.80
C VAL A 157 13.57 -2.05 -37.54
N VAL A 158 13.02 -0.85 -37.69
CA VAL A 158 12.41 -0.12 -36.56
C VAL A 158 11.21 -0.89 -36.00
N GLY A 159 10.37 -1.46 -36.87
CA GLY A 159 9.26 -2.31 -36.45
C GLY A 159 9.71 -3.56 -35.69
N VAL A 160 10.77 -4.23 -36.15
CA VAL A 160 11.36 -5.39 -35.46
C VAL A 160 11.95 -4.97 -34.11
N LEU A 161 12.67 -3.86 -34.03
CA LEU A 161 13.23 -3.35 -32.78
C LEU A 161 12.13 -3.00 -31.76
N LEU A 162 11.01 -2.42 -32.22
CA LEU A 162 9.87 -2.10 -31.36
C LEU A 162 9.19 -3.32 -30.75
N VAL A 163 9.24 -4.46 -31.42
CA VAL A 163 8.71 -5.73 -30.90
C VAL A 163 9.77 -6.44 -30.06
N ALA A 164 11.01 -6.48 -30.52
CA ALA A 164 12.11 -7.21 -29.90
C ALA A 164 12.56 -6.60 -28.56
N ILE A 165 12.57 -5.26 -28.44
CA ILE A 165 13.03 -4.58 -27.21
C ILE A 165 12.11 -4.91 -26.02
N PRO A 166 10.78 -4.75 -26.06
CA PRO A 166 9.90 -5.14 -24.96
C PRO A 166 9.98 -6.63 -24.60
N LEU A 167 10.15 -7.50 -25.60
CA LEU A 167 10.31 -8.94 -25.42
C LEU A 167 11.62 -9.27 -24.72
N ALA A 168 12.74 -8.67 -25.14
CA ALA A 168 14.05 -8.86 -24.55
C ALA A 168 14.13 -8.32 -23.11
N LEU A 169 13.38 -7.25 -22.80
CA LEU A 169 13.26 -6.70 -21.45
C LEU A 169 12.31 -7.50 -20.53
N GLY A 170 11.65 -8.54 -21.04
CA GLY A 170 10.75 -9.40 -20.27
C GLY A 170 9.43 -8.73 -19.87
N ASN A 171 9.02 -7.66 -20.57
CA ASN A 171 7.79 -6.93 -20.27
C ASN A 171 6.52 -7.80 -20.19
N PRO A 172 6.29 -8.84 -21.03
CA PRO A 172 5.08 -9.65 -20.90
C PRO A 172 5.02 -10.49 -19.60
N ALA A 173 6.16 -11.02 -19.14
CA ALA A 173 6.22 -11.73 -17.85
C ALA A 173 5.98 -10.77 -16.68
N LYS A 174 6.56 -9.57 -16.72
CA LYS A 174 6.38 -8.54 -15.71
C LYS A 174 4.95 -7.97 -15.69
N ALA A 175 4.32 -7.83 -16.86
CA ALA A 175 2.91 -7.45 -16.97
C ALA A 175 2.01 -8.53 -16.36
N ALA A 176 2.29 -9.81 -16.60
CA ALA A 176 1.57 -10.92 -15.97
C ALA A 176 1.75 -10.95 -14.45
N ASP A 177 2.94 -10.63 -13.93
CA ASP A 177 3.20 -10.49 -12.49
C ASP A 177 2.42 -9.32 -11.89
N ALA A 178 2.42 -8.15 -12.56
CA ALA A 178 1.63 -6.99 -12.15
C ALA A 178 0.13 -7.30 -12.15
N ASP A 179 -0.37 -8.00 -13.16
CA ASP A 179 -1.76 -8.46 -13.23
C ASP A 179 -2.08 -9.49 -12.15
N ALA A 180 -1.15 -10.38 -11.80
CA ALA A 180 -1.31 -11.31 -10.68
C ALA A 180 -1.39 -10.57 -9.33
N VAL A 181 -0.57 -9.52 -9.15
CA VAL A 181 -0.60 -8.66 -7.96
C VAL A 181 -1.91 -7.86 -7.91
N LEU A 182 -2.29 -7.18 -8.99
CA LEU A 182 -3.55 -6.43 -9.09
C LEU A 182 -4.77 -7.36 -8.95
N GLY A 183 -4.71 -8.55 -9.54
CA GLY A 183 -5.72 -9.60 -9.42
C GLY A 183 -5.89 -10.08 -7.99
N SER A 184 -4.81 -10.15 -7.21
CA SER A 184 -4.87 -10.47 -5.78
C SER A 184 -5.52 -9.38 -4.93
N LEU A 185 -5.44 -8.14 -5.38
CA LEU A 185 -6.08 -7.00 -4.75
C LEU A 185 -7.56 -6.93 -5.14
N ARG A 186 -7.97 -7.58 -6.24
CA ARG A 186 -9.35 -7.62 -6.71
C ARG A 186 -10.27 -8.48 -5.81
N PRO A 187 -11.56 -8.12 -5.73
CA PRO A 187 -12.10 -6.83 -6.14
C PRO A 187 -11.45 -5.71 -5.30
N PHE A 188 -11.04 -4.62 -5.99
CA PHE A 188 -10.67 -3.36 -5.36
C PHE A 188 -11.96 -2.75 -4.80
N SER A 189 -12.50 -3.37 -3.75
CA SER A 189 -13.74 -2.89 -3.18
C SER A 189 -13.41 -1.68 -2.32
N VAL A 190 -14.17 -0.61 -2.56
CA VAL A 190 -14.22 0.58 -1.70
C VAL A 190 -14.38 0.15 -0.24
N GLN A 191 -15.13 -0.93 -0.01
CA GLN A 191 -15.28 -1.61 1.28
C GLN A 191 -13.95 -2.08 1.93
N LYS A 192 -13.03 -2.72 1.20
CA LYS A 192 -11.70 -3.11 1.74
C LYS A 192 -10.87 -1.90 2.14
N VAL A 193 -10.92 -0.83 1.35
CA VAL A 193 -10.21 0.43 1.66
C VAL A 193 -10.82 1.09 2.90
N HIS A 194 -12.15 1.16 3.00
CA HIS A 194 -12.83 1.66 4.19
C HIS A 194 -12.53 0.81 5.43
N ALA A 195 -12.51 -0.52 5.32
CA ALA A 195 -12.16 -1.40 6.43
C ALA A 195 -10.74 -1.13 6.95
N ARG A 196 -9.76 -0.92 6.06
CA ARG A 196 -8.38 -0.56 6.45
C ARG A 196 -8.31 0.83 7.08
N ARG A 197 -9.02 1.82 6.53
CA ARG A 197 -9.09 3.17 7.11
C ARG A 197 -9.74 3.16 8.49
N ALA A 198 -10.84 2.40 8.64
CA ALA A 198 -11.52 2.20 9.90
C ALA A 198 -10.61 1.53 10.92
N ALA A 199 -9.88 0.46 10.53
CA ALA A 199 -8.91 -0.20 11.40
C ALA A 199 -7.84 0.78 11.91
N LEU A 200 -7.25 1.60 11.03
CA LEU A 200 -6.26 2.61 11.43
C LEU A 200 -6.86 3.69 12.34
N ALA A 201 -8.09 4.14 12.05
CA ALA A 201 -8.80 5.09 12.89
C ALA A 201 -9.05 4.52 14.29
N THR A 202 -9.51 3.27 14.39
CA THR A 202 -9.72 2.56 15.65
C THR A 202 -8.41 2.43 16.44
N THR A 203 -7.30 2.00 15.81
CA THR A 203 -6.02 1.90 16.52
C THR A 203 -5.55 3.25 17.06
N ARG A 204 -5.68 4.33 16.26
CA ARG A 204 -5.33 5.69 16.72
C ARG A 204 -6.22 6.13 17.87
N LEU A 205 -7.52 5.87 17.79
CA LEU A 205 -8.49 6.20 18.83
C LEU A 205 -8.17 5.47 20.13
N VAL A 206 -7.88 4.17 20.08
CA VAL A 206 -7.51 3.37 21.25
C VAL A 206 -6.27 3.95 21.92
N VAL A 207 -5.23 4.25 21.15
CA VAL A 207 -3.98 4.81 21.68
C VAL A 207 -4.20 6.21 22.25
N SER A 208 -4.95 7.07 21.55
CA SER A 208 -5.22 8.43 22.03
C SER A 208 -6.06 8.41 23.30
N SER A 209 -7.18 7.69 23.31
CA SER A 209 -8.07 7.61 24.48
C SER A 209 -7.41 6.94 25.67
N PHE A 210 -6.54 5.95 25.45
CA PHE A 210 -5.74 5.40 26.53
C PHE A 210 -4.90 6.48 27.23
N ARG A 211 -4.19 7.30 26.44
CA ARG A 211 -3.30 8.34 26.94
C ARG A 211 -4.04 9.54 27.54
N THR A 212 -5.13 9.98 26.92
CA THR A 212 -5.83 11.20 27.31
C THR A 212 -6.90 10.96 28.37
N ASP A 213 -7.47 9.75 28.41
CA ASP A 213 -8.66 9.49 29.21
C ASP A 213 -8.37 8.43 30.28
N VAL A 214 -7.86 7.26 29.89
CA VAL A 214 -7.67 6.12 30.80
C VAL A 214 -6.52 6.35 31.78
N VAL A 215 -5.34 6.78 31.30
CA VAL A 215 -4.17 7.01 32.16
C VAL A 215 -4.43 8.09 33.22
N PRO A 216 -4.95 9.29 32.88
CA PRO A 216 -5.26 10.30 33.90
C PRO A 216 -6.33 9.83 34.89
N TYR A 217 -7.32 9.06 34.41
CA TYR A 217 -8.34 8.48 35.28
C TYR A 217 -7.76 7.52 36.32
N VAL A 218 -6.91 6.58 35.87
CA VAL A 218 -6.25 5.61 36.78
C VAL A 218 -5.32 6.32 37.74
N ALA A 219 -4.56 7.31 37.26
CA ALA A 219 -3.67 8.11 38.09
C ALA A 219 -4.43 8.84 39.20
N ALA A 220 -5.55 9.50 38.86
CA ALA A 220 -6.40 10.19 39.81
C ALA A 220 -7.02 9.24 40.85
N ALA A 221 -7.51 8.07 40.42
CA ALA A 221 -8.08 7.07 41.31
C ALA A 221 -7.03 6.47 42.27
N ALA A 222 -5.78 6.35 41.81
CA ALA A 222 -4.66 5.83 42.60
C ALA A 222 -3.92 6.89 43.42
N LEU A 223 -4.30 8.17 43.32
CA LEU A 223 -3.61 9.32 43.93
C LEU A 223 -2.11 9.42 43.54
N ILE A 224 -1.78 9.06 42.28
CA ILE A 224 -0.43 9.16 41.71
C ILE A 224 -0.41 10.08 40.49
N THR A 225 0.78 10.39 39.99
CA THR A 225 0.92 11.18 38.75
C THR A 225 0.67 10.30 37.51
N PRO A 226 0.18 10.86 36.39
CA PRO A 226 0.02 10.11 35.13
C PRO A 226 1.29 9.45 34.59
N ALA A 227 2.47 9.93 34.98
CA ALA A 227 3.75 9.34 34.60
C ALA A 227 4.12 8.07 35.40
N ALA A 228 3.41 7.81 36.50
CA ALA A 228 3.63 6.66 37.39
C ALA A 228 2.69 5.47 37.10
N VAL A 229 1.73 5.64 36.18
CA VAL A 229 0.82 4.59 35.68
C VAL A 229 1.48 3.81 34.55
#